data_AF-A0A7R7B8C2-F1
#
_entry.id   AF-A0A7R7B8C2-F1
#
_cell.length_a   1.000
_cell.length_b   1.000
_cell.length_c   1.000
_cell.angle_alpha   90.00
_cell.angle_beta   90.00
_cell.angle_gamma   90.00
#
_symmetry.space_group_name_H-M   'P 1'
#
loop_
_entity.id
_entity.type
_entity.pdbx_description
1 polymer ?
#
loop_
_entity_poly.entity_id
_entity_poly.type
_entity_poly.pdbx_seq_one_letter_code
_entity_poly.pdbx_strand_id
1 'polypeptide(L)'
;MPSEPGHSDEQPQPAIPTLRAFCLNTPNIARSTAAIPTDPFAPLRQRFLARCADQLAELKAAREAPLPGNDPLIRLAHSLAGAAGTFGFPQISARASALETLLVEQADGGAIGAALDALIAEIERALQ
;
A
#
# COMPACT_ATOMS: atom_id res chain seq x y z
N MET A 1 -36.90 27.99 41.38
CA MET A 1 -37.41 27.63 40.03
C MET A 1 -37.79 28.92 39.32
N PRO A 2 -37.39 29.20 38.06
CA PRO A 2 -37.24 28.25 36.94
C PRO A 2 -36.01 28.41 35.98
N SER A 3 -35.78 27.37 35.16
CA SER A 3 -35.22 27.25 33.78
C SER A 3 -33.73 27.48 33.40
N GLU A 4 -33.02 26.38 33.06
CA GLU A 4 -32.10 26.21 31.90
C GLU A 4 -32.93 25.93 30.60
N PRO A 5 -32.46 25.94 29.30
CA PRO A 5 -31.13 25.59 28.75
C PRO A 5 -30.65 26.31 27.42
N GLY A 6 -29.47 25.93 26.87
CA GLY A 6 -29.07 26.08 25.43
C GLY A 6 -27.60 26.50 25.17
N HIS A 7 -26.68 25.59 24.78
CA HIS A 7 -26.08 25.38 23.41
C HIS A 7 -25.52 26.67 22.76
N SER A 8 -24.31 26.82 22.21
CA SER A 8 -23.27 25.98 21.58
C SER A 8 -21.99 26.85 21.55
N ASP A 9 -20.76 26.35 21.62
CA ASP A 9 -19.86 26.06 20.47
C ASP A 9 -18.46 26.21 21.12
N GLU A 10 -17.61 25.20 21.25
CA GLU A 10 -16.77 24.69 20.17
C GLU A 10 -16.11 23.43 20.74
N GLN A 11 -16.54 22.25 20.26
CA GLN A 11 -15.73 21.05 20.32
C GLN A 11 -14.87 21.01 19.05
N PRO A 12 -13.54 21.04 19.13
CA PRO A 12 -12.71 20.48 18.09
C PRO A 12 -12.35 19.05 18.47
N GLN A 13 -13.04 18.08 17.86
CA GLN A 13 -12.48 16.76 17.59
C GLN A 13 -12.87 16.40 16.14
N PRO A 14 -12.08 15.64 15.36
CA PRO A 14 -10.81 14.97 15.66
C PRO A 14 -9.72 15.15 14.57
N ALA A 15 -8.46 15.33 14.96
CA ALA A 15 -7.33 15.11 14.04
C ALA A 15 -6.69 13.76 14.36
N ILE A 16 -7.29 12.71 13.78
CA ILE A 16 -6.76 11.33 13.78
C ILE A 16 -5.38 11.34 13.09
N PRO A 17 -4.39 10.60 13.61
CA PRO A 17 -2.99 10.73 13.21
C PRO A 17 -2.75 10.17 11.80
N THR A 18 -2.35 11.03 10.86
CA THR A 18 -1.90 10.59 9.52
C THR A 18 -0.39 10.50 9.46
N LEU A 19 0.18 9.65 10.30
CA LEU A 19 1.45 9.02 9.99
C LEU A 19 1.20 7.52 9.95
N ARG A 20 0.80 7.04 8.77
CA ARG A 20 1.11 5.67 8.35
C ARG A 20 2.61 5.60 8.11
N ALA A 21 3.35 5.72 9.22
CA ALA A 21 4.71 5.27 9.30
C ALA A 21 4.66 3.79 8.94
N PHE A 22 5.27 3.48 7.80
CA PHE A 22 5.71 2.15 7.47
C PHE A 22 6.80 1.81 8.48
N CYS A 23 6.39 1.59 9.74
CA CYS A 23 7.25 1.20 10.83
C CYS A 23 7.78 -0.17 10.45
N LEU A 24 9.03 -0.17 9.99
CA LEU A 24 9.96 -1.26 10.19
C LEU A 24 9.78 -1.72 11.64
N ASN A 25 8.99 -2.78 11.83
CA ASN A 25 8.85 -3.46 13.09
C ASN A 25 10.19 -4.13 13.36
N THR A 26 11.12 -3.40 13.98
CA THR A 26 12.40 -3.92 14.46
C THR A 26 12.09 -4.95 15.54
N PRO A 27 12.25 -6.26 15.31
CA PRO A 27 12.31 -7.16 16.44
C PRO A 27 13.67 -6.91 17.09
N ASN A 28 13.64 -6.47 18.35
CA ASN A 28 14.77 -6.58 19.25
C ASN A 28 15.20 -8.06 19.32
N ILE A 29 16.20 -8.46 18.52
CA ILE A 29 16.78 -9.80 18.61
C ILE A 29 17.93 -9.75 19.59
N ALA A 30 17.58 -10.03 20.85
CA ALA A 30 18.53 -10.48 21.85
C ALA A 30 19.27 -11.72 21.32
N ARG A 31 20.59 -11.72 21.50
CA ARG A 31 21.58 -12.73 21.12
C ARG A 31 21.07 -14.18 21.16
N SER A 32 21.32 -14.95 20.10
CA SER A 32 21.57 -16.39 20.20
C SER A 32 22.37 -16.90 19.00
N THR A 33 23.47 -17.55 19.32
CA THR A 33 24.37 -18.31 18.44
C THR A 33 23.68 -19.57 17.91
N ALA A 34 23.33 -19.62 16.63
CA ALA A 34 23.13 -20.86 15.88
C ALA A 34 23.19 -20.58 14.37
N ALA A 35 24.02 -21.34 13.65
CA ALA A 35 24.23 -21.22 12.22
C ALA A 35 23.01 -21.74 11.43
N ILE A 36 22.26 -20.85 10.79
CA ILE A 36 21.49 -21.10 9.56
C ILE A 36 21.56 -19.79 8.76
N PRO A 37 21.94 -19.77 7.48
CA PRO A 37 21.70 -18.62 6.63
C PRO A 37 20.20 -18.56 6.29
N THR A 38 19.37 -18.33 7.32
CA THR A 38 17.96 -18.03 7.16
C THR A 38 17.93 -16.58 6.74
N ASP A 39 17.66 -16.34 5.46
CA ASP A 39 17.48 -15.00 4.92
C ASP A 39 16.58 -14.18 5.88
N PRO A 40 17.12 -13.18 6.59
CA PRO A 40 16.40 -12.49 7.67
C PRO A 40 15.18 -11.72 7.13
N PHE A 41 15.13 -11.51 5.81
CA PHE A 41 14.03 -10.88 5.10
C PHE A 41 12.98 -11.87 4.60
N ALA A 42 13.21 -13.19 4.64
CA ALA A 42 12.23 -14.20 4.22
C ALA A 42 10.85 -14.01 4.89
N PRO A 43 10.73 -13.82 6.22
CA PRO A 43 9.43 -13.57 6.83
C PRO A 43 8.83 -12.20 6.45
N LEU A 44 9.67 -11.19 6.16
CA LEU A 44 9.18 -9.89 5.70
C LEU A 44 8.67 -9.95 4.26
N ARG A 45 9.38 -10.66 3.37
CA ARG A 45 8.95 -10.93 2.00
C ARG A 45 7.63 -11.69 1.96
N GLN A 46 7.47 -12.70 2.80
CA GLN A 46 6.20 -13.43 2.92
C GLN A 46 5.04 -12.54 3.38
N ARG A 47 5.27 -11.63 4.36
CA ARG A 47 4.26 -10.63 4.75
C ARG A 47 3.93 -9.64 3.64
N PHE A 48 4.94 -9.23 2.87
CA PHE A 48 4.74 -8.38 1.71
C PHE A 48 3.90 -9.09 0.63
N LEU A 49 4.18 -10.36 0.36
CA LEU A 49 3.39 -11.17 -0.57
C LEU A 49 1.93 -11.33 -0.11
N ALA A 50 1.71 -11.67 1.17
CA ALA A 50 0.35 -11.73 1.73
C ALA A 50 -0.40 -10.39 1.53
N ARG A 51 0.28 -9.27 1.81
CA ARG A 51 -0.28 -7.94 1.55
C ARG A 51 -0.54 -7.68 0.06
N CYS A 52 0.36 -8.12 -0.82
CA CYS A 52 0.16 -7.98 -2.25
C CYS A 52 -1.07 -8.76 -2.73
N ALA A 53 -1.36 -9.92 -2.13
CA ALA A 53 -2.58 -10.69 -2.44
C ALA A 53 -3.84 -9.93 -2.01
N ASP A 54 -3.86 -9.30 -0.83
CA ASP A 54 -4.97 -8.43 -0.41
C ASP A 54 -5.12 -7.22 -1.36
N GLN A 55 -4.01 -6.56 -1.68
CA GLN A 55 -3.99 -5.40 -2.57
C GLN A 55 -4.38 -5.77 -4.01
N LEU A 56 -4.11 -7.00 -4.45
CA LEU A 56 -4.51 -7.50 -5.77
C LEU A 56 -6.04 -7.52 -5.91
N ALA A 57 -6.76 -7.91 -4.85
CA ALA A 57 -8.22 -7.87 -4.85
C ALA A 57 -8.73 -6.43 -4.99
N GLU A 58 -8.11 -5.47 -4.29
CA GLU A 58 -8.44 -4.05 -4.41
C GLU A 58 -8.14 -3.50 -5.82
N LEU A 59 -6.98 -3.84 -6.40
CA LEU A 59 -6.59 -3.43 -7.75
C LEU A 59 -7.56 -3.99 -8.81
N LYS A 60 -7.97 -5.25 -8.68
CA LYS A 60 -8.96 -5.87 -9.56
C LYS A 60 -10.33 -5.21 -9.42
N ALA A 61 -10.77 -4.89 -8.21
CA ALA A 61 -12.02 -4.17 -7.99
C ALA A 61 -11.99 -2.75 -8.61
N ALA A 62 -10.87 -2.04 -8.47
CA ALA A 62 -10.69 -0.70 -9.04
C ALA A 62 -10.65 -0.70 -10.58
N ARG A 63 -10.23 -1.81 -11.19
CA ARG A 63 -10.29 -2.02 -12.64
C ARG A 63 -11.73 -2.15 -13.15
N GLU A 64 -12.55 -2.91 -12.44
CA GLU A 64 -13.95 -3.16 -12.84
C GLU A 64 -14.85 -1.95 -12.54
N ALA A 65 -14.56 -1.22 -11.47
CA ALA A 65 -15.30 -0.01 -11.07
C ALA A 65 -14.32 1.14 -10.81
N PRO A 66 -14.05 1.99 -11.82
CA PRO A 66 -13.20 3.16 -11.64
C PRO A 66 -13.80 4.09 -10.57
N LEU A 67 -13.11 4.21 -9.45
CA LEU A 67 -13.53 5.10 -8.37
C LEU A 67 -13.44 6.57 -8.84
N PRO A 68 -14.33 7.47 -8.37
CA PRO A 68 -14.21 8.88 -8.64
C PRO A 68 -12.98 9.44 -7.91
N GLY A 69 -11.87 9.54 -8.65
CA GLY A 69 -10.59 10.05 -8.17
C GLY A 69 -9.50 8.98 -8.13
N ASN A 70 -8.35 9.30 -8.74
CA ASN A 70 -7.19 8.40 -8.81
C ASN A 70 -6.31 8.44 -7.55
N ASP A 71 -6.56 9.36 -6.60
CA ASP A 71 -5.75 9.56 -5.39
C ASP A 71 -5.48 8.28 -4.56
N PRO A 72 -6.50 7.44 -4.26
CA PRO A 72 -6.25 6.19 -3.52
C PRO A 72 -5.38 5.20 -4.30
N LEU A 73 -5.57 5.11 -5.62
CA LEU A 73 -4.81 4.24 -6.52
C LEU A 73 -3.34 4.71 -6.64
N ILE A 74 -3.11 6.02 -6.72
CA ILE A 74 -1.77 6.64 -6.73
C ILE A 74 -1.02 6.28 -5.44
N ARG A 75 -1.65 6.49 -4.27
CA ARG A 75 -1.04 6.17 -2.97
C ARG A 75 -0.74 4.68 -2.83
N LEU A 76 -1.63 3.83 -3.34
CA LEU A 76 -1.46 2.39 -3.35
C LEU A 76 -0.25 1.97 -4.18
N ALA A 77 -0.16 2.48 -5.42
CA ALA A 77 0.95 2.23 -6.35
C ALA A 77 2.29 2.73 -5.77
N HIS A 78 2.31 3.96 -5.24
CA HIS A 78 3.47 4.53 -4.56
C HIS A 78 3.97 3.64 -3.40
N SER A 79 3.05 3.22 -2.52
CA SER A 79 3.38 2.35 -1.39
C SER A 79 3.89 0.98 -1.84
N LEU A 80 3.32 0.42 -2.90
CA LEU A 80 3.77 -0.85 -3.48
C LEU A 80 5.17 -0.70 -4.07
N ALA A 81 5.43 0.38 -4.80
CA ALA A 81 6.73 0.65 -5.41
C ALA A 81 7.86 0.68 -4.36
N GLY A 82 7.66 1.44 -3.28
CA GLY A 82 8.65 1.56 -2.19
C GLY A 82 8.84 0.26 -1.40
N ALA A 83 7.75 -0.43 -1.07
CA ALA A 83 7.81 -1.70 -0.35
C ALA A 83 8.50 -2.78 -1.20
N ALA A 84 8.09 -2.95 -2.46
CA ALA A 84 8.65 -3.93 -3.38
C ALA A 84 10.16 -3.72 -3.58
N GLY A 85 10.62 -2.47 -3.73
CA GLY A 85 12.05 -2.16 -3.85
C GLY A 85 12.85 -2.55 -2.62
N THR A 86 12.30 -2.29 -1.42
CA THR A 86 12.96 -2.62 -0.14
C THR A 86 13.04 -4.13 0.10
N PHE A 87 12.02 -4.89 -0.32
CA PHE A 87 11.93 -6.33 -0.10
C PHE A 87 12.55 -7.17 -1.22
N GLY A 88 13.09 -6.56 -2.28
CA GLY A 88 13.80 -7.27 -3.35
C GLY A 88 12.91 -7.71 -4.52
N PHE A 89 11.81 -7.02 -4.78
CA PHE A 89 10.93 -7.21 -5.93
C PHE A 89 11.03 -6.04 -6.92
N PRO A 90 12.16 -5.91 -7.65
CA PRO A 90 12.39 -4.77 -8.55
C PRO A 90 11.36 -4.68 -9.68
N GLN A 91 10.84 -5.81 -10.15
CA GLN A 91 9.82 -5.86 -11.20
C GLN A 91 8.48 -5.28 -10.73
N ILE A 92 7.98 -5.71 -9.56
CA ILE A 92 6.77 -5.15 -8.95
C ILE A 92 6.98 -3.66 -8.68
N SER A 93 8.16 -3.27 -8.17
CA SER A 93 8.49 -1.88 -7.89
C SER A 93 8.41 -0.99 -9.13
N ALA A 94 9.04 -1.43 -10.22
CA ALA A 94 9.03 -0.71 -11.49
C ALA A 94 7.63 -0.59 -12.10
N ARG A 95 6.84 -1.67 -12.06
CA ARG A 95 5.46 -1.66 -12.58
C ARG A 95 4.54 -0.75 -11.76
N ALA A 96 4.66 -0.79 -10.44
CA ALA A 96 3.89 0.06 -9.54
C ALA A 96 4.24 1.54 -9.74
N SER A 97 5.53 1.87 -9.88
CA SER A 97 5.98 3.23 -10.15
C SER A 97 5.49 3.73 -11.52
N ALA A 98 5.52 2.89 -12.56
CA ALA A 98 4.98 3.25 -13.88
C ALA A 98 3.47 3.53 -13.82
N LEU A 99 2.70 2.71 -13.09
CA LEU A 99 1.27 2.93 -12.87
C LEU A 99 1.02 4.25 -12.11
N GLU A 100 1.80 4.51 -11.05
CA GLU A 100 1.74 5.75 -10.26
C GLU A 100 1.94 6.97 -11.17
N THR A 101 3.00 6.96 -11.99
CA THR A 101 3.30 8.05 -12.93
C THR A 101 2.14 8.30 -13.89
N LEU A 102 1.59 7.25 -14.51
CA LEU A 102 0.44 7.39 -15.43
C LEU A 102 -0.80 7.95 -14.74
N LEU A 103 -1.07 7.56 -13.50
CA LEU A 103 -2.19 8.08 -12.71
C LEU A 103 -1.99 9.55 -12.32
N VAL A 104 -0.77 9.94 -11.95
CA VAL A 104 -0.39 11.33 -11.59
C VAL A 104 -0.44 12.25 -12.81
N GLU A 105 0.08 11.77 -13.95
CA GLU A 105 0.04 12.49 -15.23
C GLU A 105 -1.35 12.51 -15.87
N GLN A 106 -2.33 11.81 -15.27
CA GLN A 106 -3.68 11.66 -15.81
C GLN A 106 -3.67 11.17 -17.27
N ALA A 107 -2.83 10.16 -17.53
CA ALA A 107 -2.72 9.52 -18.83
C ALA A 107 -4.04 8.86 -19.25
N ASP A 108 -4.12 8.43 -20.51
CA ASP A 108 -5.29 7.74 -21.04
C ASP A 108 -5.67 6.52 -20.19
N GLY A 109 -6.98 6.32 -19.98
CA GLY A 109 -7.51 5.18 -19.22
C GLY A 109 -7.07 3.83 -19.78
N GLY A 110 -6.78 3.74 -21.08
CA GLY A 110 -6.20 2.54 -21.70
C GLY A 110 -4.75 2.28 -21.28
N ALA A 111 -3.93 3.33 -21.15
CA ALA A 111 -2.54 3.21 -20.66
C ALA A 111 -2.51 2.86 -19.17
N ILE A 112 -3.38 3.50 -18.37
CA ILE A 112 -3.56 3.19 -16.94
C ILE A 112 -4.02 1.74 -16.78
N GLY A 113 -5.01 1.30 -17.56
CA GLY A 113 -5.51 -0.08 -17.54
C GLY A 113 -4.43 -1.10 -17.90
N ALA A 114 -3.66 -0.85 -18.96
CA ALA A 114 -2.55 -1.73 -19.35
C ALA A 114 -1.44 -1.81 -18.29
N ALA A 115 -1.11 -0.68 -17.63
CA ALA A 115 -0.14 -0.66 -16.53
C ALA A 115 -0.66 -1.38 -15.29
N LEU A 116 -1.96 -1.25 -15.00
CA LEU A 116 -2.64 -1.95 -13.90
C LEU A 116 -2.65 -3.46 -14.12
N ASP A 117 -3.03 -3.91 -15.33
CA ASP A 117 -2.99 -5.32 -15.72
C ASP A 117 -1.57 -5.89 -15.65
N ALA A 118 -0.55 -5.12 -16.06
CA ALA A 118 0.85 -5.53 -15.95
C ALA A 118 1.34 -5.65 -14.50
N LEU A 119 0.90 -4.75 -13.60
CA LEU A 119 1.21 -4.83 -12.18
C LEU A 119 0.54 -6.06 -11.53
N ILE A 120 -0.72 -6.31 -11.85
CA ILE A 120 -1.48 -7.48 -11.37
C ILE A 120 -0.76 -8.77 -11.78
N ALA A 121 -0.38 -8.90 -13.05
CA ALA A 121 0.30 -10.10 -13.55
C ALA A 121 1.65 -10.35 -12.86
N GLU A 122 2.44 -9.31 -12.58
CA GLU A 122 3.71 -9.46 -11.85
C GLU A 122 3.49 -9.85 -10.38
N ILE A 123 2.45 -9.31 -9.74
CA ILE A 123 2.10 -9.71 -8.38
C ILE A 123 1.66 -11.19 -8.36
N GLU A 124 0.79 -11.62 -9.28
CA GLU A 124 0.37 -13.03 -9.37
C GLU A 124 1.57 -13.96 -9.59
N ARG A 125 2.50 -13.58 -10.46
CA ARG A 125 3.73 -14.34 -10.70
C ARG A 125 4.61 -14.45 -9.46
N ALA A 126 4.65 -13.43 -8.61
CA ALA A 126 5.41 -13.45 -7.35
C ALA A 126 4.72 -14.26 -6.24
N LEU A 127 3.42 -14.56 -6.39
CA LEU A 127 2.64 -15.36 -5.43
C LEU A 127 2.61 -16.87 -5.77
N GLN A 128 3.03 -17.26 -6.98
CA GLN A 128 3.17 -18.66 -7.42
C GLN A 128 4.52 -19.25 -7.03
#